data_AF-A0AB37GI30-F1
#
_entry.id   AF-A0AB37GI30-F1
#
_cell.length_a   1.000
_cell.length_b   1.000
_cell.length_c   1.000
_cell.angle_alpha   90.00
_cell.angle_beta   90.00
_cell.angle_gamma   90.00
#
_symmetry.space_group_name_H-M   'P 1'
#
loop_
_entity.id
_entity.type
_entity.pdbx_description
1 polymer ?
#
loop_
_entity_poly.entity_id
_entity_poly.type
_entity_poly.pdbx_seq_one_letter_code
_entity_poly.pdbx_strand_id
1 'polypeptide(L)'
;MKSCTPYPNTKKYQRKIEDYQKSTGNIPPCHKGCYNCCYEDFSITEIEFEFIMRELKTWSKERVEQIYDTALGQCEAIKNERPDTWRNLESYVPEDDGTLLFEQMNQHMATGRNSFPCPLLDPETKSCSVYDSRPLVCRSFGSTHHRINETRRVAVCEHIPDSVEHAAITPTVDDEAAETKEYVNLRLPDGKLIHQRPYPIYYWFKIFYDRTGKKEAQYNHYDSPVNFNQPLEQANLYTLKGFNLI
;
A
#
# COMPACT_ATOMS: atom_id res chain seq x y z
N MET A 1 16.10 12.67 -15.76
CA MET A 1 15.54 11.61 -14.89
C MET A 1 14.13 11.31 -15.39
N LYS A 2 13.85 10.10 -15.87
CA LYS A 2 12.48 9.72 -16.26
C LYS A 2 11.73 9.42 -14.95
N SER A 3 10.74 10.23 -14.61
CA SER A 3 9.85 9.96 -13.47
C SER A 3 9.27 8.55 -13.64
N CYS A 4 9.37 7.69 -12.62
CA CYS A 4 8.64 6.43 -12.61
C CYS A 4 7.17 6.74 -12.83
N THR A 5 6.61 6.22 -13.93
CA THR A 5 5.23 6.50 -14.29
C THR A 5 4.32 5.82 -13.27
N PRO A 6 3.50 6.56 -12.49
CA PRO A 6 2.55 5.95 -11.58
C PRO A 6 1.54 5.09 -12.37
N TYR A 7 1.06 4.00 -11.79
CA TYR A 7 0.07 3.15 -12.46
C TYR A 7 -1.21 3.95 -12.80
N PRO A 8 -1.86 3.71 -13.96
CA PRO A 8 -3.05 4.39 -14.44
C PRO A 8 -4.02 4.97 -13.39
N ASN A 9 -4.48 4.21 -12.38
CA ASN A 9 -5.47 4.76 -11.44
C ASN A 9 -4.89 5.76 -10.44
N THR A 10 -3.62 5.64 -10.05
CA THR A 10 -3.00 6.68 -9.20
C THR A 10 -2.98 8.05 -9.91
N LYS A 11 -2.80 8.06 -11.23
CA LYS A 11 -2.93 9.28 -12.04
C LYS A 11 -4.36 9.76 -12.16
N LYS A 12 -5.34 8.85 -12.27
CA LYS A 12 -6.77 9.23 -12.28
C LYS A 12 -7.16 9.92 -10.98
N TYR A 13 -6.78 9.37 -9.84
CA TYR A 13 -6.99 9.99 -8.52
C TYR A 13 -6.35 11.36 -8.44
N GLN A 14 -5.07 11.46 -8.84
CA GLN A 14 -4.34 12.74 -8.80
C GLN A 14 -5.03 13.80 -9.66
N ARG A 15 -5.42 13.47 -10.89
CA ARG A 15 -6.14 14.38 -11.79
C ARG A 15 -7.48 14.79 -11.21
N LYS A 16 -8.25 13.85 -10.66
CA LYS A 16 -9.55 14.16 -10.04
C LYS A 16 -9.41 15.14 -8.88
N ILE A 17 -8.40 14.95 -8.03
CA ILE A 17 -8.07 15.87 -6.93
C ILE A 17 -7.71 17.25 -7.49
N GLU A 18 -6.79 17.32 -8.45
CA GLU A 18 -6.33 18.57 -9.06
C GLU A 18 -7.46 19.33 -9.77
N ASP A 19 -8.29 18.63 -10.55
CA ASP A 19 -9.42 19.21 -11.27
C ASP A 19 -10.49 19.72 -10.29
N TYR A 20 -10.75 18.99 -9.21
CA TYR A 20 -11.67 19.42 -8.15
C TYR A 20 -11.14 20.68 -7.45
N GLN A 21 -9.87 20.70 -7.05
CA GLN A 21 -9.25 21.86 -6.40
C GLN A 21 -9.26 23.08 -7.32
N LYS A 22 -8.95 22.90 -8.60
CA LYS A 22 -8.96 23.98 -9.60
C LYS A 22 -10.36 24.53 -9.87
N SER A 23 -11.38 23.67 -9.91
CA SER A 23 -12.75 24.09 -10.21
C SER A 23 -13.49 24.71 -9.02
N THR A 24 -13.15 24.30 -7.79
CA THR A 24 -13.85 24.75 -6.57
C THR A 24 -13.06 25.75 -5.72
N GLY A 25 -11.72 25.77 -5.84
CA GLY A 25 -10.84 26.49 -4.92
C GLY A 25 -10.68 25.83 -3.55
N ASN A 26 -11.34 24.69 -3.30
CA ASN A 26 -11.24 23.97 -2.03
C ASN A 26 -9.88 23.26 -1.93
N ILE A 27 -9.13 23.52 -0.86
CA ILE A 27 -7.85 22.86 -0.58
C ILE A 27 -7.98 22.14 0.77
N PRO A 28 -7.95 20.80 0.81
CA PRO A 28 -8.02 20.08 2.07
C PRO A 28 -6.72 20.25 2.88
N PRO A 29 -6.75 19.99 4.20
CA PRO A 29 -5.55 20.03 5.05
C PRO A 29 -4.42 19.07 4.59
N CYS A 30 -4.76 18.02 3.84
CA CYS A 30 -3.79 17.07 3.31
C CYS A 30 -3.09 17.62 2.05
N HIS A 31 -1.78 17.83 2.14
CA HIS A 31 -0.92 18.23 1.02
C HIS A 31 0.49 17.68 1.18
N LYS A 32 1.37 17.87 0.17
CA LYS A 32 2.79 17.51 0.28
C LYS A 32 3.43 18.23 1.47
N GLY A 33 4.09 17.47 2.35
CA GLY A 33 4.64 17.97 3.62
C GLY A 33 3.75 17.71 4.84
N CYS A 34 2.50 17.29 4.64
CA CYS A 34 1.72 16.63 5.69
C CYS A 34 2.15 15.16 5.77
N TYR A 35 2.53 14.70 6.96
CA TYR A 35 3.02 13.34 7.21
C TYR A 35 2.14 12.56 8.18
N ASN A 36 0.98 13.09 8.55
CA ASN A 36 0.14 12.48 9.58
C ASN A 36 -0.27 11.03 9.20
N CYS A 37 -0.57 10.81 7.92
CA CYS A 37 -0.89 9.48 7.38
C CYS A 37 0.29 8.50 7.41
N CYS A 38 1.54 8.96 7.59
CA CYS A 38 2.69 8.07 7.66
C CYS A 38 2.68 7.21 8.92
N TYR A 39 1.88 7.54 9.93
CA TYR A 39 1.71 6.71 11.12
C TYR A 39 0.51 5.75 11.01
N GLU A 40 -0.21 5.76 9.90
CA GLU A 40 -1.30 4.80 9.67
C GLU A 40 -0.72 3.45 9.23
N ASP A 41 -1.37 2.36 9.63
CA ASP A 41 -0.96 0.99 9.30
C ASP A 41 -1.52 0.53 7.95
N PHE A 42 -1.34 1.35 6.91
CA PHE A 42 -1.92 1.10 5.60
C PHE A 42 -1.33 -0.14 4.94
N SER A 43 -2.22 -1.06 4.60
CA SER A 43 -1.92 -2.22 3.77
C SER A 43 -2.08 -1.89 2.30
N ILE A 44 -1.08 -2.26 1.50
CA ILE A 44 -1.04 -2.06 0.05
C ILE A 44 -0.79 -3.37 -0.66
N THR A 45 -1.12 -3.45 -1.93
CA THR A 45 -0.89 -4.66 -2.74
C THR A 45 0.56 -4.78 -3.23
N GLU A 46 0.95 -5.98 -3.69
CA GLU A 46 2.28 -6.21 -4.27
C GLU A 46 2.50 -5.31 -5.49
N ILE A 47 1.45 -5.14 -6.31
CA ILE A 47 1.47 -4.27 -7.49
C ILE A 47 1.80 -2.82 -7.08
N GLU A 48 1.19 -2.30 -6.02
CA GLU A 48 1.49 -0.96 -5.52
C GLU A 48 2.92 -0.86 -4.98
N PHE A 49 3.40 -1.88 -4.27
CA PHE A 49 4.77 -1.91 -3.76
C PHE A 49 5.83 -2.00 -4.87
N GLU A 50 5.53 -2.68 -5.98
CA GLU A 50 6.39 -2.70 -7.17
C GLU A 50 6.59 -1.30 -7.79
N PHE A 51 5.60 -0.41 -7.72
CA PHE A 51 5.77 0.99 -8.14
C PHE A 51 6.72 1.75 -7.21
N ILE A 52 6.70 1.47 -5.91
CA ILE A 52 7.68 1.99 -4.96
C ILE A 52 9.07 1.46 -5.33
N MET A 53 9.23 0.14 -5.51
CA MET A 53 10.51 -0.48 -5.87
C MET A 53 11.10 0.08 -7.17
N ARG A 54 10.25 0.33 -8.18
CA ARG A 54 10.63 1.02 -9.42
C ARG A 54 11.25 2.38 -9.17
N GLU A 55 10.67 3.18 -8.27
CA GLU A 55 11.24 4.46 -7.90
C GLU A 55 12.57 4.29 -7.14
N LEU A 56 12.60 3.39 -6.14
CA LEU A 56 13.80 3.11 -5.34
C LEU A 56 14.99 2.62 -6.17
N LYS A 57 14.75 1.96 -7.31
CA LYS A 57 15.79 1.60 -8.29
C LYS A 57 16.60 2.77 -8.83
N THR A 58 16.05 3.98 -8.75
CA THR A 58 16.73 5.21 -9.18
C THR A 58 17.56 5.86 -8.07
N TRP A 59 17.52 5.32 -6.85
CA TRP A 59 18.22 5.85 -5.68
C TRP A 59 19.55 5.14 -5.46
N SER A 60 20.39 5.70 -4.59
CA SER A 60 21.63 5.05 -4.18
C SER A 60 21.35 3.80 -3.35
N LYS A 61 22.25 2.82 -3.43
CA LYS A 61 22.13 1.55 -2.71
C LYS A 61 22.03 1.78 -1.20
N GLU A 62 22.87 2.67 -0.67
CA GLU A 62 22.95 2.98 0.76
C GLU A 62 21.62 3.55 1.27
N ARG A 63 20.95 4.39 0.48
CA ARG A 63 19.65 4.96 0.85
C ARG A 63 18.57 3.89 0.90
N VAL A 64 18.60 2.93 -0.03
CA VAL A 64 17.65 1.83 -0.03
C VAL A 64 17.92 0.87 1.13
N GLU A 65 19.18 0.57 1.43
CA GLU A 65 19.56 -0.27 2.57
C GLU A 65 19.05 0.31 3.90
N GLN A 66 19.13 1.62 4.09
CA GLN A 66 18.59 2.32 5.27
C GLN A 66 17.07 2.16 5.42
N ILE A 67 16.33 2.17 4.30
CA ILE A 67 14.86 1.97 4.31
C ILE A 67 14.53 0.53 4.72
N TYR A 68 15.28 -0.45 4.19
CA TYR A 68 15.15 -1.84 4.60
C TYR A 68 15.45 -2.02 6.09
N ASP A 69 16.55 -1.44 6.60
CA ASP A 69 16.89 -1.50 8.02
C ASP A 69 15.77 -0.94 8.90
N THR A 70 15.21 0.21 8.50
CA THR A 70 14.07 0.83 9.18
C THR A 70 12.86 -0.10 9.16
N ALA A 71 12.47 -0.61 8.00
CA ALA A 71 11.30 -1.47 7.84
C ALA A 71 11.42 -2.81 8.60
N LEU A 72 12.62 -3.41 8.62
CA LEU A 72 12.88 -4.64 9.37
C LEU A 72 12.85 -4.40 10.88
N GLY A 73 13.41 -3.28 11.36
CA GLY A 73 13.28 -2.88 12.77
C GLY A 73 11.82 -2.66 13.17
N GLN A 74 11.02 -2.09 12.27
CA GLN A 74 9.57 -1.91 12.47
C GLN A 74 8.81 -3.23 12.53
N CYS A 75 9.22 -4.24 11.74
CA CYS A 75 8.65 -5.59 11.86
C CYS A 75 8.86 -6.17 13.27
N GLU A 76 10.07 -6.02 13.83
CA GLU A 76 10.35 -6.46 15.21
C GLU A 76 9.54 -5.66 16.25
N ALA A 77 9.33 -4.35 16.03
CA ALA A 77 8.44 -3.55 16.88
C ALA A 77 7.00 -4.10 16.85
N ILE A 78 6.44 -4.40 15.66
CA ILE A 78 5.08 -4.95 15.56
C ILE A 78 4.96 -6.34 16.16
N LYS A 79 5.96 -7.19 15.97
CA LYS A 79 6.01 -8.51 16.60
C LYS A 79 5.93 -8.43 18.13
N ASN A 80 6.54 -7.42 18.73
CA ASN A 80 6.54 -7.20 20.17
C ASN A 80 5.28 -6.47 20.66
N GLU A 81 4.87 -5.40 19.99
CA GLU A 81 3.76 -4.54 20.40
C GLU A 81 2.38 -5.14 20.08
N ARG A 82 2.27 -5.88 18.96
CA ARG A 82 1.02 -6.40 18.40
C ARG A 82 1.20 -7.84 17.90
N PRO A 83 1.45 -8.82 18.80
CA PRO A 83 1.75 -10.20 18.42
C PRO A 83 0.62 -10.88 17.63
N ASP A 84 -0.64 -10.51 17.87
CA ASP A 84 -1.78 -11.04 17.09
C ASP A 84 -1.79 -10.53 15.65
N THR A 85 -1.50 -9.24 15.46
CA THR A 85 -1.29 -8.65 14.13
C THR A 85 -0.13 -9.33 13.43
N TRP A 86 0.99 -9.52 14.13
CA TRP A 86 2.13 -10.24 13.59
C TRP A 86 1.80 -11.67 13.16
N ARG A 87 1.07 -12.43 14.00
CA ARG A 87 0.62 -13.79 13.65
C ARG A 87 -0.28 -13.81 12.42
N ASN A 88 -1.19 -12.84 12.30
CA ASN A 88 -2.02 -12.72 11.11
C ASN A 88 -1.16 -12.43 9.87
N LEU A 89 -0.22 -11.48 9.92
CA LEU A 89 0.68 -11.15 8.80
C LEU A 89 1.48 -12.37 8.32
N GLU A 90 1.98 -13.20 9.23
CA GLU A 90 2.73 -14.43 8.91
C GLU A 90 1.83 -15.61 8.48
N SER A 91 0.51 -15.50 8.61
CA SER A 91 -0.42 -16.59 8.28
C SER A 91 -0.66 -16.71 6.77
N TYR A 92 -0.85 -17.94 6.29
CA TYR A 92 -1.21 -18.23 4.90
C TYR A 92 -2.20 -19.40 4.83
N VAL A 93 -3.26 -19.24 4.06
CA VAL A 93 -4.26 -20.27 3.79
C VAL A 93 -4.38 -20.43 2.27
N PRO A 94 -4.02 -21.61 1.69
CA PRO A 94 -4.00 -21.85 0.24
C PRO A 94 -5.32 -21.63 -0.50
N GLU A 95 -6.43 -21.55 0.23
CA GLU A 95 -7.79 -21.30 -0.27
C GLU A 95 -8.53 -20.38 0.72
N ASP A 96 -7.90 -19.24 1.07
CA ASP A 96 -8.52 -18.24 1.94
C ASP A 96 -9.84 -17.75 1.31
N ASP A 97 -10.93 -17.86 2.08
CA ASP A 97 -12.25 -17.36 1.72
C ASP A 97 -12.40 -15.84 2.01
N GLY A 98 -11.29 -15.19 2.36
CA GLY A 98 -11.20 -13.79 2.76
C GLY A 98 -11.16 -13.59 4.28
N THR A 99 -11.23 -14.67 5.08
CA THR A 99 -11.16 -14.59 6.54
C THR A 99 -9.85 -13.98 7.02
N LEU A 100 -8.70 -14.34 6.43
CA LEU A 100 -7.41 -13.76 6.83
C LEU A 100 -7.37 -12.26 6.60
N LEU A 101 -7.84 -11.80 5.44
CA LEU A 101 -7.90 -10.38 5.11
C LEU A 101 -8.88 -9.64 6.03
N PHE A 102 -10.03 -10.23 6.30
CA PHE A 102 -11.02 -9.65 7.21
C PHE A 102 -10.45 -9.47 8.63
N GLU A 103 -9.76 -10.48 9.15
CA GLU A 103 -9.09 -10.38 10.44
C GLU A 103 -8.00 -9.31 10.45
N GLN A 104 -7.19 -9.24 9.40
CA GLN A 104 -6.18 -8.19 9.23
C GLN A 104 -6.82 -6.78 9.28
N MET A 105 -7.91 -6.58 8.56
CA MET A 105 -8.65 -5.31 8.54
C MET A 105 -9.21 -4.96 9.93
N ASN A 106 -9.76 -5.93 10.65
CA ASN A 106 -10.25 -5.70 12.01
C ASN A 106 -9.13 -5.30 12.98
N GLN A 107 -7.97 -5.94 12.89
CA GLN A 107 -6.81 -5.61 13.72
C GLN A 107 -6.25 -4.22 13.41
N HIS A 108 -6.21 -3.81 12.13
CA HIS A 108 -5.87 -2.44 11.74
C HIS A 108 -6.86 -1.43 12.34
N MET A 109 -8.16 -1.68 12.23
CA MET A 109 -9.18 -0.78 12.79
C MET A 109 -9.12 -0.68 14.33
N ALA A 110 -8.74 -1.75 15.02
CA ALA A 110 -8.69 -1.78 16.49
C ALA A 110 -7.50 -1.04 17.09
N THR A 111 -6.37 -0.98 16.38
CA THR A 111 -5.10 -0.47 16.92
C THR A 111 -4.81 0.99 16.54
N GLY A 112 -5.45 1.50 15.49
CA GLY A 112 -5.29 2.88 15.06
C GLY A 112 -3.92 3.12 14.42
N ARG A 113 -3.07 3.93 15.07
CA ARG A 113 -1.80 4.41 14.52
C ARG A 113 -0.60 3.61 15.05
N ASN A 114 0.40 3.40 14.20
CA ASN A 114 1.68 2.82 14.58
C ASN A 114 2.46 3.75 15.51
N SER A 115 3.25 3.17 16.41
CA SER A 115 4.20 3.88 17.28
C SER A 115 5.36 4.51 16.50
N PHE A 116 5.55 4.09 15.25
CA PHE A 116 6.59 4.54 14.32
C PHE A 116 5.98 5.02 12.99
N PRO A 117 6.68 5.89 12.24
CA PRO A 117 6.24 6.30 10.91
C PRO A 117 6.59 5.27 9.84
N CYS A 118 5.94 5.36 8.69
CA CYS A 118 6.27 4.62 7.47
C CYS A 118 7.77 4.73 7.16
N PRO A 119 8.43 3.64 6.72
CA PRO A 119 9.88 3.64 6.45
C PRO A 119 10.27 4.56 5.27
N LEU A 120 9.29 5.06 4.52
CA LEU A 120 9.49 6.00 3.41
C LEU A 120 9.30 7.46 3.82
N LEU A 121 8.99 7.76 5.08
CA LEU A 121 8.97 9.13 5.59
C LEU A 121 10.40 9.66 5.74
N ASP A 122 10.70 10.79 5.10
CA ASP A 122 11.91 11.54 5.38
C ASP A 122 11.77 12.25 6.75
N PRO A 123 12.60 11.92 7.75
CA PRO A 123 12.49 12.48 9.09
C PRO A 123 12.88 13.96 9.16
N GLU A 124 13.71 14.45 8.24
CA GLU A 124 14.17 15.84 8.18
C GLU A 124 13.14 16.71 7.48
N THR A 125 12.71 16.33 6.27
CA THR A 125 11.80 17.13 5.46
C THR A 125 10.32 16.89 5.78
N LYS A 126 10.03 15.91 6.65
CA LYS A 126 8.67 15.51 7.04
C LYS A 126 7.78 15.23 5.82
N SER A 127 8.37 14.66 4.77
CA SER A 127 7.72 14.39 3.49
C SER A 127 7.90 12.94 3.09
N CYS A 128 6.91 12.37 2.40
CA CYS A 128 7.07 11.04 1.81
C CYS A 128 8.17 11.08 0.75
N SER A 129 9.19 10.25 0.92
CA SER A 129 10.33 10.17 0.01
C SER A 129 9.94 9.67 -1.38
N VAL A 130 8.83 8.94 -1.50
CA VAL A 130 8.24 8.44 -2.77
C VAL A 130 6.90 9.12 -3.09
N TYR A 131 6.77 10.42 -2.79
CA TYR A 131 5.50 11.14 -2.87
C TYR A 131 4.74 10.93 -4.20
N ASP A 132 5.46 10.88 -5.31
CA ASP A 132 4.87 10.73 -6.65
C ASP A 132 4.45 9.28 -6.93
N SER A 133 5.18 8.27 -6.44
CA SER A 133 4.84 6.85 -6.53
C SER A 133 4.06 6.33 -5.31
N ARG A 134 3.52 7.21 -4.46
CA ARG A 134 2.79 6.78 -3.27
C ARG A 134 1.58 5.89 -3.63
N PRO A 135 1.32 4.84 -2.85
CA PRO A 135 0.18 3.93 -3.02
C PRO A 135 -1.16 4.66 -3.06
N LEU A 136 -2.20 3.97 -3.53
CA LEU A 136 -3.51 4.59 -3.73
C LEU A 136 -4.11 5.07 -2.41
N VAL A 137 -4.06 4.23 -1.38
CA VAL A 137 -4.54 4.57 -0.03
C VAL A 137 -3.85 5.82 0.53
N CYS A 138 -2.54 5.94 0.32
CA CYS A 138 -1.77 7.12 0.74
C CYS A 138 -2.11 8.38 -0.09
N ARG A 139 -2.67 8.22 -1.29
CA ARG A 139 -3.07 9.32 -2.17
C ARG A 139 -4.49 9.79 -1.90
N SER A 140 -5.38 8.87 -1.57
CA SER A 140 -6.79 9.15 -1.30
C SER A 140 -7.02 9.66 0.13
N PHE A 141 -6.25 9.16 1.09
CA PHE A 141 -6.42 9.51 2.50
C PHE A 141 -6.28 11.02 2.75
N GLY A 142 -7.34 11.63 3.31
CA GLY A 142 -7.39 13.06 3.62
C GLY A 142 -7.46 14.00 2.40
N SER A 143 -7.34 13.49 1.18
CA SER A 143 -7.44 14.27 -0.07
C SER A 143 -8.74 14.01 -0.84
N THR A 144 -9.48 12.96 -0.46
CA THR A 144 -10.69 12.47 -1.12
C THR A 144 -11.64 11.86 -0.08
N HIS A 145 -12.88 11.56 -0.46
CA HIS A 145 -13.84 10.86 0.41
C HIS A 145 -14.56 9.71 -0.32
N HIS A 146 -15.22 8.85 0.45
CA HIS A 146 -16.21 7.89 -0.06
C HIS A 146 -17.63 8.39 0.25
N ARG A 147 -18.63 8.03 -0.55
CA ARG A 147 -20.04 8.47 -0.36
C ARG A 147 -20.59 8.22 1.05
N ILE A 148 -20.11 7.16 1.73
CA ILE A 148 -20.48 6.90 3.13
C ILE A 148 -20.07 8.04 4.08
N ASN A 149 -18.99 8.76 3.76
CA ASN A 149 -18.49 9.89 4.54
C ASN A 149 -19.35 11.14 4.40
N GLU A 150 -20.25 11.22 3.41
CA GLU A 150 -21.19 12.34 3.25
C GLU A 150 -22.30 12.32 4.30
N THR A 151 -22.57 11.15 4.90
CA THR A 151 -23.70 10.97 5.85
C THR A 151 -23.26 10.48 7.23
N ARG A 152 -22.07 9.90 7.35
CA ARG A 152 -21.52 9.40 8.61
C ARG A 152 -20.38 10.28 9.08
N ARG A 153 -20.50 10.88 10.28
CA ARG A 153 -19.43 11.65 10.93
C ARG A 153 -18.45 10.72 11.62
N VAL A 154 -17.21 10.69 11.14
CA VAL A 154 -16.06 10.04 11.75
C VAL A 154 -14.84 10.93 11.58
N ALA A 155 -13.86 10.82 12.47
CA ALA A 155 -12.56 11.45 12.25
C ALA A 155 -11.81 10.69 11.15
N VAL A 156 -11.27 11.42 10.17
CA VAL A 156 -10.32 10.87 9.19
C VAL A 156 -8.92 10.88 9.81
N CYS A 157 -8.54 11.99 10.45
CA CYS A 157 -7.31 12.11 11.23
C CYS A 157 -7.39 13.30 12.21
N GLU A 158 -6.33 13.57 12.98
CA GLU A 158 -6.29 14.68 13.96
C GLU A 158 -6.50 16.09 13.35
N HIS A 159 -6.22 16.27 12.06
CA HIS A 159 -6.46 17.52 11.34
C HIS A 159 -7.78 17.54 10.55
N ILE A 160 -8.47 16.40 10.48
CA ILE A 160 -9.72 16.22 9.75
C ILE A 160 -10.69 15.46 10.68
N PRO A 161 -11.22 16.14 11.71
CA PRO A 161 -12.01 15.51 12.76
C PRO A 161 -13.42 15.12 12.31
N ASP A 162 -13.90 15.68 11.19
CA ASP A 162 -15.25 15.46 10.67
C ASP A 162 -15.23 15.10 9.18
N SER A 163 -15.58 13.85 8.88
CA SER A 163 -15.61 13.33 7.51
C SER A 163 -16.72 13.92 6.65
N VAL A 164 -17.81 14.43 7.22
CA VAL A 164 -18.90 15.06 6.44
C VAL A 164 -18.47 16.45 5.98
N GLU A 165 -17.83 17.23 6.86
CA GLU A 165 -17.26 18.52 6.48
C GLU A 165 -16.12 18.35 5.48
N HIS A 166 -15.30 17.31 5.65
CA HIS A 166 -14.25 16.95 4.70
C HIS A 166 -14.80 16.53 3.32
N ALA A 167 -15.89 15.76 3.30
CA ALA A 167 -16.55 15.36 2.07
C ALA A 167 -17.07 16.57 1.26
N ALA A 168 -17.49 17.64 1.95
CA ALA A 168 -17.93 18.88 1.30
C ALA A 168 -16.80 19.62 0.56
N ILE A 169 -15.53 19.35 0.90
CA ILE A 169 -14.35 20.06 0.34
C ILE A 169 -13.38 19.14 -0.41
N THR A 170 -13.76 17.90 -0.71
CA THR A 170 -12.95 16.95 -1.47
C THR A 170 -13.77 16.21 -2.51
N PRO A 171 -13.16 15.60 -3.54
CA PRO A 171 -13.91 14.77 -4.48
C PRO A 171 -14.17 13.37 -3.91
N THR A 172 -15.32 12.79 -4.26
CA THR A 172 -15.58 11.36 -4.09
C THR A 172 -14.68 10.53 -5.02
N VAL A 173 -14.26 9.35 -4.59
CA VAL A 173 -13.42 8.41 -5.38
C VAL A 173 -13.96 6.98 -5.46
N ASP A 174 -15.26 6.79 -5.24
CA ASP A 174 -15.85 5.45 -5.23
C ASP A 174 -15.71 4.72 -6.58
N ASP A 175 -15.83 5.46 -7.69
CA ASP A 175 -15.74 4.87 -9.03
C ASP A 175 -14.30 4.44 -9.34
N GLU A 176 -13.30 5.27 -9.01
CA GLU A 176 -11.89 4.92 -9.18
C GLU A 176 -11.42 3.84 -8.19
N ALA A 177 -12.06 3.76 -7.02
CA ALA A 177 -11.81 2.68 -6.06
C ALA A 177 -12.31 1.34 -6.61
N ALA A 178 -13.49 1.32 -7.25
CA ALA A 178 -14.02 0.14 -7.92
C ALA A 178 -13.11 -0.30 -9.08
N GLU A 179 -12.65 0.62 -9.93
CA GLU A 179 -11.70 0.31 -11.00
C GLU A 179 -10.37 -0.24 -10.46
N THR A 180 -9.90 0.26 -9.32
CA THR A 180 -8.62 -0.20 -8.75
C THR A 180 -8.70 -1.65 -8.34
N LYS A 181 -9.83 -2.10 -7.77
CA LYS A 181 -10.03 -3.50 -7.40
C LYS A 181 -9.87 -4.45 -8.59
N GLU A 182 -10.24 -4.03 -9.80
CA GLU A 182 -10.04 -4.84 -11.02
C GLU A 182 -8.57 -4.92 -11.45
N TYR A 183 -7.75 -3.93 -11.12
CA TYR A 183 -6.35 -3.89 -11.55
C TYR A 183 -5.39 -4.54 -10.57
N VAL A 184 -5.64 -4.40 -9.27
CA VAL A 184 -4.74 -4.94 -8.23
C VAL A 184 -4.97 -6.44 -7.99
N ASN A 185 -6.06 -7.00 -8.52
CA ASN A 185 -6.33 -8.43 -8.52
C ASN A 185 -6.01 -9.01 -9.90
N LEU A 186 -5.61 -10.27 -9.93
CA LEU A 186 -5.20 -10.92 -11.17
C LEU A 186 -6.36 -11.70 -11.74
N ARG A 187 -6.50 -11.68 -13.06
CA ARG A 187 -7.47 -12.52 -13.77
C ARG A 187 -6.75 -13.64 -14.49
N LEU A 188 -7.05 -14.88 -14.12
CA LEU A 188 -6.57 -16.07 -14.80
C LEU A 188 -7.25 -16.23 -16.18
N PRO A 189 -6.66 -17.01 -17.10
CA PRO A 189 -7.24 -17.25 -18.43
C PRO A 189 -8.65 -17.87 -18.40
N ASP A 190 -8.97 -18.63 -17.35
CA ASP A 190 -10.30 -19.22 -17.11
C ASP A 190 -11.32 -18.22 -16.53
N GLY A 191 -10.92 -16.96 -16.33
CA GLY A 191 -11.74 -15.89 -15.80
C GLY A 191 -11.72 -15.78 -14.26
N LYS A 192 -11.09 -16.72 -13.54
CA LYS A 192 -10.99 -16.70 -12.08
C LYS A 192 -10.17 -15.50 -11.63
N LEU A 193 -10.67 -14.76 -10.65
CA LEU A 193 -9.94 -13.69 -9.99
C LEU A 193 -9.10 -14.24 -8.83
N ILE A 194 -7.84 -13.86 -8.78
CA ILE A 194 -6.94 -14.06 -7.64
C ILE A 194 -6.85 -12.74 -6.89
N HIS A 195 -7.33 -12.75 -5.66
CA HIS A 195 -7.23 -11.60 -4.77
C HIS A 195 -5.82 -11.48 -4.21
N GLN A 196 -5.18 -10.33 -4.41
CA GLN A 196 -3.89 -10.05 -3.78
C GLN A 196 -4.13 -9.63 -2.33
N ARG A 197 -3.61 -10.40 -1.37
CA ARG A 197 -3.56 -9.96 0.02
C ARG A 197 -2.67 -8.72 0.13
N PRO A 198 -3.21 -7.59 0.60
CA PRO A 198 -2.41 -6.42 0.87
C PRO A 198 -1.66 -6.58 2.20
N TYR A 199 -0.48 -5.98 2.31
CA TYR A 199 0.34 -5.97 3.52
C TYR A 199 0.81 -4.55 3.84
N PRO A 200 1.11 -4.23 5.11
CA PRO A 200 1.73 -2.97 5.47
C PRO A 200 3.04 -2.73 4.72
N ILE A 201 3.34 -1.47 4.41
CA ILE A 201 4.53 -1.10 3.62
C ILE A 201 5.83 -1.66 4.23
N TYR A 202 5.99 -1.59 5.56
CA TYR A 202 7.18 -2.14 6.23
C TYR A 202 7.29 -3.66 6.05
N TYR A 203 6.16 -4.36 6.04
CA TYR A 203 6.12 -5.81 5.91
C TYR A 203 6.46 -6.26 4.49
N TRP A 204 6.10 -5.47 3.47
CA TRP A 204 6.55 -5.74 2.09
C TRP A 204 8.08 -5.73 1.95
N PHE A 205 8.79 -4.83 2.64
CA PHE A 205 10.26 -4.87 2.66
C PHE A 205 10.77 -6.18 3.27
N LYS A 206 10.14 -6.68 4.35
CA LYS A 206 10.47 -7.98 4.93
C LYS A 206 10.23 -9.12 3.93
N ILE A 207 9.08 -9.16 3.27
CA ILE A 207 8.77 -10.17 2.24
C ILE A 207 9.86 -10.21 1.18
N PHE A 208 10.27 -9.06 0.64
CA PHE A 208 11.32 -8.99 -0.37
C PHE A 208 12.70 -9.36 0.18
N TYR A 209 13.01 -8.95 1.41
CA TYR A 209 14.26 -9.33 2.06
C TYR A 209 14.36 -10.84 2.27
N ASP A 210 13.32 -11.48 2.80
CA ASP A 210 13.29 -12.92 3.05
C ASP A 210 13.39 -13.74 1.75
N ARG A 211 12.79 -13.24 0.66
CA ARG A 211 12.86 -13.89 -0.66
C ARG A 211 14.25 -13.86 -1.28
N THR A 212 15.01 -12.79 -1.03
CA THR A 212 16.20 -12.47 -1.84
C THR A 212 17.49 -12.44 -1.04
N GLY A 213 17.40 -12.32 0.28
CA GLY A 213 18.52 -12.08 1.19
C GLY A 213 19.19 -10.72 1.02
N LYS A 214 18.56 -9.79 0.27
CA LYS A 214 19.17 -8.52 -0.14
C LYS A 214 18.32 -7.32 0.24
N LYS A 215 19.01 -6.26 0.66
CA LYS A 215 18.46 -4.94 0.98
C LYS A 215 18.62 -3.98 -0.21
N GLU A 216 18.20 -4.42 -1.39
CA GLU A 216 18.33 -3.66 -2.63
C GLU A 216 16.98 -3.48 -3.29
N ALA A 217 16.78 -2.34 -3.95
CA ALA A 217 15.62 -2.16 -4.81
C ALA A 217 15.72 -3.17 -5.94
N GLN A 218 14.68 -3.95 -6.16
CA GLN A 218 14.67 -5.04 -7.13
C GLN A 218 13.30 -5.13 -7.78
N TYR A 219 13.29 -5.62 -9.01
CA TYR A 219 12.04 -6.01 -9.64
C TYR A 219 11.70 -7.40 -9.16
N ASN A 220 10.42 -7.67 -8.96
CA ASN A 220 10.00 -9.05 -9.04
C ASN A 220 10.34 -9.56 -10.46
N HIS A 221 11.27 -10.50 -10.57
CA HIS A 221 11.66 -11.06 -11.86
C HIS A 221 10.48 -11.87 -12.38
N TYR A 222 9.71 -11.34 -13.33
CA TYR A 222 8.64 -12.09 -14.00
C TYR A 222 9.16 -13.33 -14.76
N ASP A 223 10.46 -13.39 -15.04
CA ASP A 223 11.15 -14.55 -15.64
C ASP A 223 11.54 -15.62 -14.61
N SER A 224 11.32 -15.36 -13.32
CA SER A 224 11.49 -16.30 -12.22
C SER A 224 10.12 -16.48 -11.53
N PRO A 225 9.65 -17.70 -11.23
CA PRO A 225 8.30 -18.03 -10.74
C PRO A 225 7.72 -17.35 -9.48
N VAL A 226 8.31 -16.29 -8.97
CA VAL A 226 7.93 -15.67 -7.72
C VAL A 226 6.66 -14.85 -7.94
N ASN A 227 5.51 -15.48 -7.82
CA ASN A 227 4.24 -14.79 -7.97
C ASN A 227 3.27 -15.21 -6.86
N PHE A 228 2.92 -14.21 -6.03
CA PHE A 228 1.80 -14.15 -5.09
C PHE A 228 1.95 -14.92 -3.79
N ASN A 229 2.04 -14.19 -2.67
CA ASN A 229 1.73 -14.56 -1.27
C ASN A 229 2.14 -15.96 -0.76
N GLN A 230 3.03 -16.65 -1.47
CA GLN A 230 3.37 -18.04 -1.27
C GLN A 230 4.84 -18.18 -0.86
N PRO A 231 5.19 -19.17 -0.02
CA PRO A 231 6.57 -19.59 0.18
C PRO A 231 7.25 -19.91 -1.16
N LEU A 232 8.59 -19.79 -1.22
CA LEU A 232 9.40 -20.02 -2.42
C LEU A 232 9.10 -21.38 -3.09
N GLU A 233 8.83 -22.41 -2.29
CA GLU A 233 8.48 -23.76 -2.73
C GLU A 233 7.15 -23.82 -3.51
N GLN A 234 6.19 -22.98 -3.16
CA GLN A 234 4.83 -22.98 -3.71
C GLN A 234 4.69 -22.09 -4.95
N ALA A 235 5.37 -20.94 -4.96
CA ALA A 235 5.46 -20.07 -6.13
C ALA A 235 6.06 -20.81 -7.34
N ASN A 236 7.03 -21.70 -7.09
CA ASN A 236 7.58 -22.61 -8.08
C ASN A 236 6.52 -23.62 -8.59
N LEU A 237 5.71 -24.22 -7.72
CA LEU A 237 4.76 -25.27 -8.10
C LEU A 237 3.60 -24.75 -8.97
N TYR A 238 3.02 -23.60 -8.61
CA TYR A 238 1.90 -23.02 -9.35
C TYR A 238 2.31 -22.43 -10.70
N THR A 239 3.47 -21.77 -10.74
CA THR A 239 4.00 -21.23 -12.00
C THR A 239 4.35 -22.32 -12.99
N LEU A 240 4.98 -23.41 -12.53
CA LEU A 240 5.32 -24.53 -13.41
C LEU A 240 4.05 -25.20 -13.97
N LYS A 241 2.98 -25.34 -13.17
CA LYS A 241 1.67 -25.82 -13.67
C LYS A 241 1.01 -24.83 -14.63
N GLY A 242 1.05 -23.53 -14.34
CA GLY A 242 0.45 -22.49 -15.18
C GLY A 242 1.11 -22.33 -16.55
N PHE A 243 2.39 -22.69 -16.68
CA PHE A 243 3.14 -22.72 -17.94
C PHE A 243 3.27 -24.12 -18.57
N ASN A 244 2.60 -25.15 -18.04
CA ASN A 244 2.74 -26.55 -18.48
C ASN A 244 4.20 -27.07 -18.48
N LEU A 245 5.01 -26.61 -17.53
CA LEU A 245 6.41 -27.02 -17.36
C LEU A 245 6.57 -28.18 -16.34
N ILE A 246 5.51 -28.49 -15.58
CA ILE A 246 5.31 -29.73 -14.82
C ILE A 246 3.83 -30.14 -14.85
#